data_AF-A0A225EAE8-F1
#
_entry.id   AF-A0A225EAE8-F1
#
_cell.length_a   1.000
_cell.length_b   1.000
_cell.length_c   1.000
_cell.angle_alpha   90.00
_cell.angle_beta   90.00
_cell.angle_gamma   90.00
#
_symmetry.space_group_name_H-M   'P 1'
#
loop_
_entity.id
_entity.type
_entity.pdbx_description
1 polymer ?
#
loop_
_entity_poly.entity_id
_entity_poly.type
_entity_poly.pdbx_seq_one_letter_code
_entity_poly.pdbx_strand_id
1 'polypeptide(L)'
;MLVLSAATASVQAAPPGADETVVRRLVEALKDPDLEVRQNIGLALAKIGPAAVELLTEALKDAIPERRAGAAYALSLLGPTARPALPALLDALGDKEVDVRRQVSYAISRVISSGPQPRVPAVKSDPPVVQRTPLVPAIPAAPVPPAGEKK
;
A
#
# COMPACT_ATOMS: atom_id res chain seq x y z
N MET A 1 -8.78 16.94 -56.03
CA MET A 1 -9.37 15.70 -55.44
C MET A 1 -8.31 15.11 -54.51
N LEU A 2 -8.50 15.15 -53.18
CA LEU A 2 -9.00 14.02 -52.33
C LEU A 2 -8.03 12.81 -52.42
N VAL A 3 -7.40 12.17 -51.41
CA VAL A 3 -7.47 12.03 -49.92
C VAL A 3 -6.15 11.30 -49.52
N LEU A 4 -5.31 11.75 -48.59
CA LEU A 4 -5.19 11.39 -47.14
C LEU A 4 -4.81 9.94 -46.77
N SER A 5 -3.98 9.83 -45.71
CA SER A 5 -3.70 8.72 -44.77
C SER A 5 -2.76 7.59 -45.22
N ALA A 6 -1.84 7.08 -44.40
CA ALA A 6 -1.89 6.97 -42.94
C ALA A 6 -0.51 7.21 -42.28
N ALA A 7 -0.48 8.14 -41.32
CA ALA A 7 0.55 8.18 -40.30
C ALA A 7 0.18 7.16 -39.22
N THR A 8 0.97 6.08 -39.09
CA THR A 8 0.97 5.25 -37.91
C THR A 8 1.61 6.04 -36.77
N ALA A 9 0.79 6.81 -36.07
CA ALA A 9 1.18 7.40 -34.80
C ALA A 9 1.26 6.27 -33.76
N SER A 10 2.49 5.89 -33.43
CA SER A 10 2.79 5.15 -32.20
C SER A 10 2.21 5.96 -31.03
N VAL A 11 1.14 5.44 -30.43
CA VAL A 11 0.63 5.96 -29.16
C VAL A 11 1.66 5.60 -28.10
N GLN A 12 2.65 6.47 -27.95
CA GLN A 12 3.42 6.56 -26.72
C GLN A 12 2.46 7.15 -25.68
N ALA A 13 1.74 6.27 -24.99
CA ALA A 13 1.02 6.66 -23.78
C ALA A 13 2.04 7.34 -22.85
N ALA A 14 1.74 8.58 -22.45
CA ALA A 14 2.54 9.32 -21.49
C ALA A 14 2.75 8.45 -20.25
N PRO A 15 3.94 8.47 -19.61
CA PRO A 15 4.16 7.70 -18.40
C PRO A 15 3.09 8.11 -17.37
N PRO A 16 2.48 7.14 -16.67
CA PRO A 16 1.47 7.43 -15.66
C PRO A 16 2.03 8.44 -14.66
N GLY A 17 1.22 9.44 -14.29
CA GLY A 17 1.65 10.55 -13.43
C GLY A 17 2.32 10.07 -12.14
N ALA A 18 3.14 10.92 -11.51
CA ALA A 18 3.88 10.57 -10.30
C ALA A 18 2.97 9.93 -9.22
N ASP A 19 1.71 10.36 -9.13
CA ASP A 19 0.71 9.81 -8.22
C ASP A 19 0.31 8.36 -8.56
N GLU A 20 0.10 8.02 -9.83
CA GLU A 20 -0.24 6.64 -10.23
C GLU A 20 0.94 5.68 -10.00
N THR A 21 2.17 6.13 -10.25
CA THR A 21 3.37 5.35 -9.93
C THR A 21 3.47 5.06 -8.43
N VAL A 22 3.14 6.04 -7.57
CA VAL A 22 3.08 5.86 -6.12
C VAL A 22 1.99 4.86 -5.73
N VAL A 23 0.78 4.99 -6.28
CA VAL A 23 -0.33 4.05 -6.02
C VAL A 23 0.08 2.62 -6.40
N ARG A 24 0.67 2.42 -7.58
CA ARG A 24 1.10 1.08 -8.05
C ARG A 24 2.09 0.44 -7.09
N ARG A 25 3.11 1.18 -6.63
CA ARG A 25 4.08 0.67 -5.65
C ARG A 25 3.44 0.32 -4.31
N LEU A 26 2.50 1.13 -3.83
CA LEU A 26 1.76 0.83 -2.61
C LEU A 26 0.89 -0.43 -2.76
N VAL A 27 0.20 -0.59 -3.89
CA VAL A 27 -0.57 -1.80 -4.20
C VAL A 27 0.34 -3.04 -4.26
N GLU A 28 1.52 -2.93 -4.87
CA GLU A 28 2.52 -4.01 -4.88
C GLU A 28 2.99 -4.39 -3.49
N ALA A 29 3.13 -3.42 -2.58
CA ALA A 29 3.58 -3.60 -1.21
C ALA A 29 2.53 -4.30 -0.31
N LEU A 30 1.27 -4.41 -0.73
CA LEU A 30 0.24 -5.17 0.01
C LEU A 30 0.56 -6.67 0.14
N LYS A 31 1.59 -7.17 -0.54
CA LYS A 31 2.10 -8.54 -0.38
C LYS A 31 2.91 -8.77 0.91
N ASP A 32 3.17 -7.72 1.68
CA ASP A 32 3.97 -7.82 2.90
C ASP A 32 3.35 -8.84 3.88
N PRO A 33 4.13 -9.76 4.46
CA PRO A 33 3.60 -10.75 5.40
C PRO A 33 3.08 -10.13 6.70
N ASP A 34 3.57 -8.96 7.09
CA ASP A 34 3.13 -8.27 8.30
C ASP A 34 1.76 -7.59 8.10
N LEU A 35 0.80 -7.97 8.92
CA LEU A 35 -0.55 -7.42 8.88
C LEU A 35 -0.58 -5.92 9.17
N GLU A 36 0.24 -5.44 10.09
CA GLU A 36 0.30 -4.02 10.46
C GLU A 36 0.82 -3.18 9.28
N VAL A 37 1.85 -3.68 8.60
CA VAL A 37 2.38 -3.05 7.37
C VAL A 37 1.29 -2.97 6.31
N ARG A 38 0.56 -4.07 6.04
CA ARG A 38 -0.55 -4.06 5.08
C ARG A 38 -1.66 -3.07 5.44
N GLN A 39 -2.02 -2.97 6.72
CA GLN A 39 -3.02 -2.02 7.18
C GLN A 39 -2.59 -0.57 6.97
N ASN A 40 -1.33 -0.26 7.27
CA ASN A 40 -0.76 1.07 7.04
C ASN A 40 -0.74 1.44 5.55
N ILE A 41 -0.42 0.48 4.67
CA ILE A 41 -0.50 0.66 3.22
C ILE A 41 -1.94 0.90 2.77
N GLY A 42 -2.90 0.12 3.28
CA GLY A 42 -4.32 0.31 3.00
C GLY A 42 -4.83 1.69 3.41
N LEU A 43 -4.39 2.20 4.57
CA LEU A 43 -4.69 3.56 5.03
C LEU A 43 -4.06 4.63 4.10
N ALA A 44 -2.84 4.41 3.63
CA ALA A 44 -2.20 5.32 2.68
C ALA A 44 -2.95 5.37 1.34
N LEU A 45 -3.33 4.21 0.80
CA LEU A 45 -4.13 4.10 -0.42
C LEU A 45 -5.51 4.77 -0.27
N ALA A 46 -6.15 4.61 0.89
CA ALA A 46 -7.41 5.27 1.18
C ALA A 46 -7.28 6.81 1.27
N LYS A 47 -6.15 7.32 1.76
CA LYS A 47 -5.83 8.76 1.78
C LYS A 47 -5.59 9.31 0.37
N ILE A 48 -5.02 8.52 -0.53
CA ILE A 48 -4.90 8.89 -1.96
C ILE A 48 -6.29 9.00 -2.59
N GLY A 49 -7.21 8.13 -2.19
CA GLY A 49 -8.62 8.28 -2.53
C GLY A 49 -8.99 7.60 -3.86
N PRO A 50 -9.89 8.20 -4.68
CA PRO A 50 -10.47 7.57 -5.86
C PRO A 50 -9.45 7.02 -6.87
N ALA A 51 -8.28 7.66 -7.01
CA ALA A 51 -7.23 7.24 -7.93
C ALA A 51 -6.67 5.83 -7.62
N ALA A 52 -6.85 5.33 -6.40
CA ALA A 52 -6.45 3.98 -6.02
C ALA A 52 -7.47 2.90 -6.41
N VAL A 53 -8.72 3.26 -6.73
CA VAL A 53 -9.83 2.29 -6.86
C VAL A 53 -9.57 1.29 -7.99
N GLU A 54 -9.12 1.73 -9.16
CA GLU A 54 -8.89 0.82 -10.30
C GLU A 54 -7.80 -0.20 -10.00
N LEU A 55 -6.63 0.25 -9.54
CA LEU A 55 -5.50 -0.63 -9.21
C LEU A 55 -5.81 -1.56 -8.03
N LEU A 56 -6.58 -1.10 -7.04
CA LEU A 56 -7.08 -1.96 -5.96
C LEU A 56 -8.07 -3.01 -6.46
N THR A 57 -8.91 -2.66 -7.42
CA THR A 57 -9.87 -3.59 -8.03
C THR A 57 -9.16 -4.70 -8.81
N GLU A 58 -8.09 -4.36 -9.53
CA GLU A 58 -7.21 -5.35 -10.17
C GLU A 58 -6.53 -6.26 -9.14
N ALA A 59 -6.04 -5.69 -8.04
CA ALA A 59 -5.36 -6.43 -6.97
C ALA A 59 -6.26 -7.43 -6.22
N LEU A 60 -7.59 -7.35 -6.35
CA LEU A 60 -8.50 -8.39 -5.84
C LEU A 60 -8.37 -9.72 -6.59
N LYS A 61 -7.77 -9.72 -7.78
CA LYS A 61 -7.60 -10.93 -8.63
C LYS A 61 -6.19 -11.51 -8.52
N ASP A 62 -5.44 -11.06 -7.52
CA ASP A 62 -4.04 -11.37 -7.45
C ASP A 62 -3.71 -12.82 -7.07
N ALA A 63 -2.56 -13.33 -7.50
CA ALA A 63 -2.08 -14.63 -7.06
C ALA A 63 -1.79 -14.68 -5.54
N ILE A 64 -1.32 -13.57 -4.97
CA ILE A 64 -0.89 -13.46 -3.56
C ILE A 64 -2.11 -13.14 -2.66
N PRO A 65 -2.47 -14.04 -1.72
CA PRO A 65 -3.57 -13.83 -0.78
C PRO A 65 -3.51 -12.52 0.00
N GLU A 66 -2.33 -12.15 0.48
CA GLU A 66 -2.07 -10.97 1.27
C GLU A 66 -2.41 -9.71 0.49
N ARG A 67 -2.06 -9.68 -0.81
CA ARG A 67 -2.39 -8.57 -1.70
C ARG A 67 -3.90 -8.46 -1.93
N ARG A 68 -4.60 -9.59 -2.15
CA ARG A 68 -6.06 -9.61 -2.29
C ARG A 68 -6.77 -9.12 -1.02
N ALA A 69 -6.37 -9.62 0.15
CA ALA A 69 -6.93 -9.23 1.44
C ALA A 69 -6.66 -7.74 1.74
N GLY A 70 -5.44 -7.29 1.49
CA GLY A 70 -5.04 -5.89 1.63
C GLY A 70 -5.83 -4.96 0.69
N ALA A 71 -6.08 -5.40 -0.55
CA ALA A 71 -6.87 -4.64 -1.51
C ALA A 71 -8.32 -4.48 -1.06
N ALA A 72 -8.95 -5.58 -0.62
CA ALA A 72 -10.30 -5.53 -0.05
C ALA A 72 -10.37 -4.60 1.18
N TYR A 73 -9.39 -4.68 2.07
CA TYR A 73 -9.30 -3.78 3.23
C TYR A 73 -9.21 -2.31 2.80
N ALA A 74 -8.33 -1.96 1.85
CA ALA A 74 -8.20 -0.59 1.35
C ALA A 74 -9.51 -0.07 0.69
N LEU A 75 -10.18 -0.92 -0.11
CA LEU A 75 -11.49 -0.59 -0.70
C LEU A 75 -12.56 -0.35 0.38
N SER A 76 -12.51 -1.09 1.49
CA SER A 76 -13.43 -0.87 2.63
C SER A 76 -13.26 0.50 3.29
N LEU A 77 -12.02 1.02 3.32
CA LEU A 77 -11.68 2.32 3.88
C LEU A 77 -12.12 3.47 2.95
N LEU A 78 -12.08 3.24 1.64
CA LEU A 78 -12.61 4.17 0.63
C LEU A 78 -14.15 4.25 0.67
N GLY A 79 -14.83 3.21 1.18
CA GLY A 79 -16.28 3.20 1.37
C GLY A 79 -17.05 3.41 0.06
N PRO A 80 -18.14 4.21 0.02
CA PRO A 80 -18.92 4.46 -1.19
C PRO A 80 -18.14 4.91 -2.43
N THR A 81 -16.96 5.54 -2.27
CA THR A 81 -16.08 5.90 -3.39
C THR A 81 -15.61 4.67 -4.17
N ALA A 82 -15.46 3.53 -3.50
CA ALA A 82 -15.06 2.25 -4.10
C ALA A 82 -16.25 1.45 -4.68
N ARG A 83 -17.45 2.03 -4.84
CA ARG A 83 -18.59 1.38 -5.49
C ARG A 83 -18.30 0.78 -6.87
N PRO A 84 -17.45 1.38 -7.74
CA PRO A 84 -17.07 0.75 -9.00
C PRO A 84 -16.40 -0.63 -8.84
N ALA A 85 -15.80 -0.92 -7.68
CA ALA A 85 -15.17 -2.20 -7.39
C ALA A 85 -16.15 -3.31 -6.97
N LEU A 86 -17.45 -3.00 -6.79
CA LEU A 86 -18.45 -3.95 -6.29
C LEU A 86 -18.52 -5.27 -7.08
N PRO A 87 -18.50 -5.29 -8.43
CA PRO A 87 -18.51 -6.55 -9.16
C PRO A 87 -17.32 -7.44 -8.81
N ALA A 88 -16.11 -6.88 -8.76
CA ALA A 88 -14.91 -7.63 -8.40
C ALA A 88 -14.92 -8.08 -6.93
N LEU A 89 -15.46 -7.27 -6.03
CA LEU A 89 -15.65 -7.67 -4.63
C LEU A 89 -16.65 -8.83 -4.52
N LEU A 90 -17.76 -8.82 -5.27
CA LEU A 90 -18.72 -9.91 -5.28
C LEU A 90 -18.10 -11.21 -5.79
N ASP A 91 -17.30 -11.15 -6.86
CA ASP A 91 -16.54 -12.31 -7.36
C ASP A 91 -15.57 -12.84 -6.29
N ALA A 92 -14.88 -11.95 -5.58
CA ALA A 92 -13.92 -12.30 -4.54
C ALA A 92 -14.55 -12.89 -3.25
N LEU A 93 -15.89 -12.91 -3.12
CA LEU A 93 -16.54 -13.68 -2.04
C LEU A 93 -16.30 -15.19 -2.20
N GLY A 94 -16.02 -15.65 -3.41
CA GLY A 94 -15.65 -17.04 -3.71
C GLY A 94 -14.17 -17.36 -3.50
N ASP A 95 -13.38 -16.45 -2.92
CA ASP A 95 -11.93 -16.67 -2.76
C ASP A 95 -11.61 -17.92 -1.94
N LYS A 96 -10.56 -18.65 -2.32
CA LYS A 96 -10.10 -19.86 -1.61
C LYS A 96 -9.68 -19.56 -0.17
N GLU A 97 -9.11 -18.39 0.09
CA GLU A 97 -8.57 -18.01 1.39
C GLU A 97 -9.63 -17.38 2.29
N VAL A 98 -9.77 -17.92 3.50
CA VAL A 98 -10.79 -17.48 4.48
C VAL A 98 -10.62 -15.99 4.82
N ASP A 99 -9.39 -15.53 4.97
CA ASP A 99 -9.10 -14.15 5.34
C ASP A 99 -9.47 -13.18 4.22
N VAL A 100 -9.25 -13.55 2.96
CA VAL A 100 -9.68 -12.76 1.81
C VAL A 100 -11.20 -12.64 1.82
N ARG A 101 -11.94 -13.75 1.95
CA ARG A 101 -13.42 -13.73 2.01
C ARG A 101 -13.95 -12.84 3.13
N ARG A 102 -13.30 -12.86 4.30
CA ARG A 102 -13.66 -12.00 5.44
C ARG A 102 -13.48 -10.52 5.12
N GLN A 103 -12.32 -10.14 4.57
CA GLN A 103 -12.03 -8.75 4.20
C GLN A 103 -12.96 -8.26 3.09
N VAL A 104 -13.25 -9.11 2.10
CA VAL A 104 -14.18 -8.80 1.01
C VAL A 104 -15.59 -8.57 1.53
N SER A 105 -16.08 -9.45 2.42
CA SER A 105 -17.41 -9.31 3.03
C SER A 105 -17.54 -8.00 3.80
N TYR A 106 -16.50 -7.65 4.57
CA TYR A 106 -16.41 -6.37 5.25
C TYR A 106 -16.38 -5.19 4.27
N ALA A 107 -15.57 -5.28 3.21
CA ALA A 107 -15.47 -4.25 2.18
C ALA A 107 -16.81 -3.99 1.50
N ILE A 108 -17.54 -5.02 1.10
CA ILE A 108 -18.88 -4.88 0.50
C ILE A 108 -19.81 -4.12 1.46
N SER A 109 -19.87 -4.53 2.73
CA SER A 109 -20.68 -3.82 3.74
C SER A 109 -20.33 -2.34 3.83
N ARG A 110 -19.04 -1.98 3.75
CA ARG A 110 -18.57 -0.60 3.85
C ARG A 110 -18.83 0.20 2.58
N VAL A 111 -18.76 -0.43 1.40
CA VAL A 111 -18.97 0.21 0.10
C VAL A 111 -20.45 0.48 -0.17
N ILE A 112 -21.34 -0.42 0.25
CA ILE A 112 -22.79 -0.26 0.06
C ILE A 112 -23.44 0.61 1.14
N SER A 113 -22.89 0.62 2.36
CA SER A 113 -23.47 1.38 3.46
C SER A 113 -23.30 2.88 3.21
N SER A 114 -24.40 3.61 3.18
CA SER A 114 -24.48 5.08 3.02
C SER A 114 -24.14 5.83 4.32
N GLY A 115 -23.41 5.20 5.24
CA GLY A 115 -22.99 5.81 6.50
C GLY A 115 -21.90 6.89 6.31
N PRO A 116 -21.81 7.87 7.22
CA PRO A 116 -20.74 8.85 7.19
C PRO A 116 -19.39 8.12 7.18
N GLN A 117 -18.58 8.42 6.16
CA GLN A 117 -17.23 7.89 6.05
C GLN A 117 -16.49 8.19 7.36
N PRO A 118 -15.82 7.21 8.00
CA PRO A 118 -14.83 7.55 9.00
C PRO A 118 -13.79 8.39 8.27
N ARG A 119 -13.82 9.70 8.51
CA ARG A 119 -12.73 10.58 8.12
C ARG A 119 -11.54 9.98 8.84
N VAL A 120 -10.64 9.33 8.10
CA VAL A 120 -9.35 8.91 8.65
C VAL A 120 -8.85 10.12 9.44
N PRO A 121 -8.65 10.00 10.77
CA PRO A 121 -8.08 11.10 11.52
C PRO A 121 -6.83 11.50 10.78
N ALA A 122 -6.65 12.80 10.53
CA ALA A 122 -5.37 13.30 10.08
C ALA A 122 -4.35 12.74 11.07
N VAL A 123 -3.56 11.76 10.62
CA VAL A 123 -2.40 11.28 11.35
C VAL A 123 -1.56 12.54 11.46
N LYS A 124 -1.60 13.18 12.63
CA LYS A 124 -0.57 14.11 13.01
C LYS A 124 0.70 13.30 12.87
N SER A 125 1.50 13.69 11.90
CA SER A 125 2.80 13.11 11.62
C SER A 125 3.69 13.39 12.82
N ASP A 126 3.51 12.63 13.89
CA ASP A 126 4.58 12.39 14.83
C ASP A 126 5.56 11.50 14.07
N PRO A 127 6.77 11.99 13.74
CA PRO A 127 7.75 11.18 13.06
C PRO A 127 8.00 9.92 13.92
N PRO A 128 8.23 8.75 13.31
CA PRO A 128 8.58 7.57 14.08
C PRO A 128 9.82 7.92 14.88
N VAL A 129 9.67 7.98 16.22
CA VAL A 129 10.81 8.03 17.12
C VAL A 129 11.49 6.68 16.95
N VAL A 130 12.43 6.62 16.01
CA VAL A 130 13.44 5.57 15.94
C VAL A 130 14.15 5.66 17.28
N GLN A 131 13.79 4.77 18.21
CA GLN A 131 14.56 4.58 19.42
C GLN A 131 15.94 4.14 18.96
N ARG A 132 16.89 5.09 18.93
CA ARG A 132 18.29 4.82 18.72
C ARG A 132 18.76 4.01 19.92
N THR A 133 18.66 2.69 19.82
CA THR A 133 19.35 1.80 20.74
C THR A 133 20.85 2.11 20.59
N PRO A 134 21.55 2.54 21.65
CA PRO A 134 22.99 2.73 21.55
C PRO A 134 23.63 1.35 21.36
N LEU A 135 24.25 1.16 20.19
CA LEU A 135 25.13 0.04 19.92
C LEU A 135 26.35 0.19 20.84
N VAL A 136 26.38 -0.55 21.94
CA VAL A 136 27.61 -0.74 22.72
C VAL A 136 28.40 -1.86 22.06
N PRO A 137 29.68 -1.67 21.72
CA PRO A 137 30.64 -2.75 21.75
C PRO A 137 31.59 -2.55 22.94
N ALA A 138 31.61 -3.54 23.83
CA ALA A 138 32.63 -3.69 24.84
C ALA A 138 33.93 -4.16 24.17
N ILE A 139 35.03 -3.41 24.34
CA ILE A 139 36.40 -3.91 24.13
C ILE A 139 37.25 -3.39 25.30
N PRO A 140 37.83 -4.25 26.15
CA PRO A 140 38.82 -3.84 27.13
C PRO A 140 40.18 -3.64 26.44
N ALA A 141 40.75 -2.44 26.52
CA ALA A 141 42.12 -2.16 26.10
C ALA A 141 43.08 -2.25 27.31
N ALA A 142 44.19 -2.94 27.08
CA ALA A 142 45.26 -3.35 28.00
C ALA A 142 46.01 -2.20 28.72
N PRO A 143 46.77 -2.50 29.81
CA PRO A 143 47.55 -1.50 30.53
C PRO A 143 48.72 -0.93 29.72
N VAL A 144 48.92 0.39 29.83
CA VAL A 144 50.02 1.16 29.23
C VAL A 144 51.31 0.97 30.05
N PRO A 145 52.45 0.57 29.47
CA PRO A 145 53.73 0.52 30.18
C PRO A 145 54.33 1.94 30.37
N PRO A 146 55.09 2.19 31.45
CA PRO A 146 55.67 3.51 31.72
C PRO A 146 56.75 3.88 30.69
N ALA A 147 56.68 5.12 30.19
CA ALA A 147 57.66 5.70 29.29
C ALA A 147 59.02 5.85 29.96
N GLY A 148 60.06 5.42 29.26
CA GLY A 148 61.45 5.42 29.73
C GLY A 148 62.01 6.80 30.07
N GLU A 149 62.84 6.81 31.09
CA GLU A 149 63.73 7.91 31.47
C GLU A 149 64.72 8.19 30.34
N LYS A 150 64.79 9.46 29.92
CA LYS A 150 65.88 9.95 29.07
C LYS A 150 67.10 10.19 29.96
N LYS A 151 68.21 9.55 29.59
CA LYS A 151 69.54 9.81 30.13
C LYS A 151 70.14 11.08 29.50
#